data_AF-A0A4S0RQI9-F1
#
_entry.id   AF-A0A4S0RQI9-F1
#
_cell.length_a   1.000
_cell.length_b   1.000
_cell.length_c   1.000
_cell.angle_alpha   90.00
_cell.angle_beta   90.00
_cell.angle_gamma   90.00
#
_symmetry.space_group_name_H-M   'P 1'
#
loop_
_entity.id
_entity.type
_entity.pdbx_description
1 polymer ?
#
loop_
_entity_poly.entity_id
_entity_poly.type
_entity_poly.pdbx_seq_one_letter_code
_entity_poly.pdbx_strand_id
1 'polypeptide(L)'
;MTIEDDCECNTICPQYQHCICIYHHDEGYCDCTCGPLQILSERAAKRPSHSIINICVKGAELSAVAAFLSRYSEEELFIPAARARTKISLEIKKTTLASVIEHIGLRIGLPG
;
A
#
# COMPACT_ATOMS: atom_id res chain seq x y z
N MET A 1 16.31 -8.47 15.41
CA MET A 1 15.39 -8.50 14.26
C MET A 1 14.17 -7.71 14.67
N THR A 2 14.01 -6.52 14.11
CA THR A 2 12.88 -5.63 14.36
C THR A 2 11.75 -5.99 13.40
N ILE A 3 10.52 -6.05 13.91
CA ILE A 3 9.29 -6.42 13.18
C ILE A 3 9.12 -5.60 11.88
N GLU A 4 9.70 -4.40 11.82
CA GLU A 4 9.77 -3.52 10.64
C GLU A 4 10.38 -4.17 9.39
N ASP A 5 11.42 -5.01 9.54
CA ASP A 5 12.13 -5.64 8.42
C ASP A 5 11.42 -6.91 7.90
N ASP A 6 10.47 -7.45 8.67
CA ASP A 6 9.72 -8.64 8.28
C ASP A 6 8.49 -8.31 7.40
N CYS A 7 8.13 -7.03 7.27
CA CYS A 7 6.97 -6.58 6.48
C CYS A 7 7.30 -6.41 4.98
N GLU A 8 7.84 -7.47 4.38
CA GLU A 8 8.23 -7.50 2.97
C GLU A 8 7.47 -8.60 2.23
N CYS A 9 7.15 -8.36 0.96
CA CYS A 9 6.40 -9.32 0.15
C CYS A 9 7.12 -10.66 -0.01
N ASN A 10 8.44 -10.69 -0.04
CA ASN A 10 9.20 -11.94 -0.13
C ASN A 10 9.22 -12.71 1.20
N THR A 11 9.07 -12.03 2.33
CA THR A 11 9.03 -12.62 3.67
C THR A 11 7.63 -13.14 3.99
N ILE A 12 6.59 -12.32 3.76
CA ILE A 12 5.20 -12.66 4.12
C ILE A 12 4.50 -13.50 3.05
N CYS A 13 4.76 -13.22 1.76
CA CYS A 13 4.09 -13.85 0.64
C CYS A 13 5.08 -14.55 -0.33
N PRO A 14 5.97 -15.44 0.13
CA PRO A 14 7.06 -15.99 -0.70
C PRO A 14 6.57 -16.77 -1.93
N GLN A 15 5.39 -17.39 -1.83
CA GLN A 15 4.81 -18.24 -2.89
C GLN A 15 3.96 -17.46 -3.91
N TYR A 16 3.73 -16.15 -3.69
CA TYR A 16 2.84 -15.36 -4.54
C TYR A 16 3.62 -14.48 -5.51
N GLN A 17 3.11 -14.43 -6.75
CA GLN A 17 3.65 -13.52 -7.78
C GLN A 17 3.21 -12.07 -7.57
N HIS A 18 2.06 -11.88 -6.90
CA HIS A 18 1.50 -10.57 -6.60
C HIS A 18 1.33 -10.38 -5.09
N CYS A 19 1.81 -9.27 -4.55
CA CYS A 19 1.68 -8.93 -3.13
C CYS A 19 1.71 -7.42 -2.90
N ILE A 20 1.01 -6.97 -1.86
CA ILE A 20 1.13 -5.61 -1.30
C ILE A 20 1.23 -5.76 0.21
N CYS A 21 2.31 -5.27 0.80
CA CYS A 21 2.55 -5.21 2.24
C CYS A 21 2.78 -3.76 2.67
N ILE A 22 2.19 -3.38 3.79
CA ILE A 22 2.39 -2.08 4.42
C ILE A 22 2.68 -2.25 5.91
N TYR A 23 3.75 -1.64 6.38
CA TYR A 23 4.05 -1.54 7.80
C TYR A 23 3.63 -0.17 8.29
N HIS A 24 2.88 -0.13 9.39
CA HIS A 24 2.40 1.09 10.00
C HIS A 24 3.20 1.36 11.27
N HIS A 25 4.04 2.40 11.24
CA HIS A 25 4.92 2.72 12.38
C HIS A 25 4.14 3.20 13.60
N ASP A 26 3.03 3.91 13.38
CA ASP A 26 2.22 4.48 14.46
C ASP A 26 1.60 3.39 15.37
N GLU A 27 1.24 2.23 14.78
CA GLU A 27 0.56 1.14 15.48
C GLU A 27 1.43 -0.14 15.61
N GLY A 28 2.57 -0.17 14.93
CA GLY A 28 3.55 -1.25 15.02
C GLY A 28 3.13 -2.56 14.35
N TYR A 29 2.22 -2.55 13.37
CA TYR A 29 1.76 -3.76 12.67
C TYR A 29 1.99 -3.73 11.16
N CYS A 30 2.02 -4.92 10.58
CA CYS A 30 2.13 -5.16 9.15
C CYS A 30 0.79 -5.68 8.60
N ASP A 31 0.31 -5.10 7.50
CA ASP A 31 -0.85 -5.59 6.75
C ASP A 31 -0.41 -5.99 5.35
N CYS A 32 -0.70 -7.22 4.95
CA CYS A 32 -0.30 -7.78 3.67
C CYS A 32 -1.46 -8.46 2.96
N THR A 33 -1.56 -8.24 1.66
CA THR A 33 -2.40 -9.04 0.77
C THR A 33 -1.51 -9.87 -0.16
N CYS A 34 -1.62 -11.19 -0.04
CA CYS A 34 -0.93 -12.15 -0.90
C CYS A 34 -1.88 -12.65 -1.99
N GLY A 35 -1.65 -12.31 -3.26
CA GLY A 35 -2.46 -12.75 -4.39
C GLY A 35 -3.49 -11.72 -4.90
N PRO A 36 -4.56 -12.15 -5.59
CA PRO A 36 -5.61 -11.24 -6.03
C PRO A 36 -6.25 -10.60 -4.80
N LEU A 37 -6.53 -9.29 -4.90
CA LEU A 37 -7.02 -8.49 -3.79
C LEU A 37 -8.38 -9.01 -3.32
N GLN A 38 -8.37 -9.96 -2.39
CA GLN A 38 -9.56 -10.31 -1.63
C GLN A 38 -9.67 -9.19 -0.60
N ILE A 39 -10.70 -8.36 -0.74
CA ILE A 39 -11.03 -7.32 0.22
C ILE A 39 -11.51 -8.04 1.49
N LEU A 40 -10.56 -8.56 2.27
CA LEU A 40 -10.76 -9.27 3.52
C LEU A 40 -10.17 -8.41 4.62
N SER A 41 -10.81 -7.29 4.95
CA SER A 41 -10.84 -6.81 6.33
C SER A 41 -11.68 -5.53 6.44
N GLU A 42 -12.71 -5.67 7.28
CA GLU A 42 -13.47 -4.61 7.91
C GLU A 42 -12.53 -3.76 8.78
N ARG A 43 -12.55 -2.43 8.56
CA ARG A 43 -11.97 -1.38 9.42
C ARG A 43 -10.43 -1.32 9.48
N ALA A 44 -9.81 -0.81 8.41
CA ALA A 44 -8.56 -0.07 8.59
C ALA A 44 -8.89 1.31 9.17
N ALA A 45 -8.21 1.73 10.23
CA ALA A 45 -8.25 3.12 10.66
C ALA A 45 -7.67 3.99 9.54
N LYS A 46 -8.45 4.98 9.11
CA LYS A 46 -7.99 6.00 8.17
C LYS A 46 -6.86 6.79 8.84
N ARG A 47 -5.87 7.17 8.04
CA ARG A 47 -4.63 7.82 8.49
C ARG A 47 -4.35 9.06 7.65
N PRO A 48 -3.73 10.08 8.28
CA PRO A 48 -3.34 11.27 7.57
C PRO A 48 -2.19 10.98 6.60
N SER A 49 -2.08 11.84 5.60
CA SER A 49 -1.09 11.71 4.51
C SER A 49 0.37 11.73 4.99
N HIS A 50 0.65 12.27 6.17
CA HIS A 50 1.98 12.34 6.77
C HIS A 50 2.35 11.11 7.63
N SER A 51 1.45 10.12 7.81
CA SER A 51 1.76 8.89 8.54
C SER A 51 2.94 8.16 7.93
N ILE A 52 3.85 7.68 8.81
CA ILE A 52 5.06 6.98 8.41
C ILE A 52 4.76 5.50 8.18
N ILE A 53 5.15 5.01 7.00
CA ILE A 53 4.93 3.64 6.56
C ILE A 53 6.18 3.05 5.93
N ASN A 54 6.26 1.71 5.93
CA ASN A 54 7.02 0.97 4.93
C ASN A 54 6.02 0.36 3.95
N ILE A 55 6.35 0.28 2.68
CA ILE A 55 5.52 -0.40 1.69
C ILE A 55 6.38 -1.28 0.80
N CYS A 56 5.91 -2.50 0.57
CA CYS A 56 6.48 -3.43 -0.39
C CYS A 56 5.36 -3.88 -1.33
N VAL A 57 5.57 -3.70 -2.63
CA VAL A 57 4.67 -4.16 -3.69
C VAL A 57 5.44 -5.07 -4.61
N LYS A 58 4.87 -6.21 -4.94
CA LYS A 58 5.41 -7.17 -5.89
C LYS A 58 4.36 -7.45 -6.93
N GLY A 59 4.61 -7.07 -8.19
CA GLY A 59 3.79 -7.46 -9.35
C GLY A 59 2.30 -7.11 -9.30
N ALA A 60 1.86 -6.18 -8.45
CA ALA A 60 0.44 -5.86 -8.28
C ALA A 60 -0.02 -4.78 -9.26
N GLU A 61 -1.27 -4.85 -9.72
CA GLU A 61 -1.87 -3.78 -10.55
C GLU A 61 -2.00 -2.48 -9.75
N LEU A 62 -1.78 -1.34 -10.39
CA LEU A 62 -1.93 -0.03 -9.75
C LEU A 62 -3.34 0.19 -9.20
N SER A 63 -4.37 -0.35 -9.87
CA SER A 63 -5.75 -0.41 -9.38
C SER A 63 -5.86 -1.05 -7.99
N ALA A 64 -5.20 -2.20 -7.83
CA ALA A 64 -5.17 -2.96 -6.60
C ALA A 64 -4.38 -2.22 -5.50
N VAL A 65 -3.22 -1.67 -5.85
CA VAL A 65 -2.39 -0.88 -4.92
C VAL A 65 -3.15 0.35 -4.42
N ALA A 66 -3.83 1.07 -5.30
CA ALA A 66 -4.62 2.23 -4.92
C ALA A 66 -5.84 1.85 -4.05
N ALA A 67 -6.55 0.78 -4.39
CA ALA A 67 -7.65 0.27 -3.57
C ALA A 67 -7.16 -0.12 -2.17
N PHE A 68 -5.99 -0.74 -2.08
CA PHE A 68 -5.34 -1.08 -0.82
C PHE A 68 -4.98 0.16 -0.01
N LEU A 69 -4.26 1.12 -0.61
CA LEU A 69 -3.87 2.37 0.05
C LEU A 69 -5.07 3.23 0.46
N SER A 70 -6.14 3.22 -0.33
CA SER A 70 -7.38 3.94 -0.04
C SER A 70 -8.04 3.45 1.25
N ARG A 71 -7.79 2.20 1.69
CA ARG A 71 -8.28 1.74 3.01
C ARG A 71 -7.65 2.51 4.17
N TYR A 72 -6.40 2.94 4.02
CA TYR A 72 -5.64 3.63 5.07
C TYR A 72 -5.55 5.13 4.86
N SER A 73 -5.78 5.66 3.65
CA SER A 73 -5.73 7.10 3.39
C SER A 73 -7.04 7.78 3.79
N GLU A 74 -6.96 8.82 4.62
CA GLU A 74 -8.08 9.77 4.85
C GLU A 74 -8.55 10.42 3.54
N GLU A 75 -7.59 10.73 2.66
CA GLU A 75 -7.87 11.36 1.38
C GLU A 75 -8.33 10.35 0.32
N GLU A 76 -9.18 10.82 -0.60
CA GLU A 76 -9.57 10.04 -1.78
C GLU A 76 -8.42 9.92 -2.77
N LEU A 77 -8.17 8.69 -3.24
CA LEU A 77 -7.08 8.39 -4.17
C LEU A 77 -7.63 8.18 -5.58
N PHE A 78 -7.08 8.93 -6.53
CA PHE A 78 -7.44 8.87 -7.94
C PHE A 78 -6.33 8.19 -8.75
N ILE A 79 -6.75 7.26 -9.59
CA ILE A 79 -5.87 6.49 -10.47
C ILE A 79 -6.06 6.97 -11.90
N PRO A 80 -4.99 7.28 -12.64
CA PRO A 80 -5.10 7.48 -14.08
C PRO A 80 -5.63 6.20 -14.74
N ALA A 81 -6.80 6.25 -15.37
CA ALA A 81 -7.47 5.08 -15.95
C ALA A 81 -6.57 4.27 -16.89
N ALA A 82 -5.72 4.96 -17.69
CA ALA A 82 -4.74 4.36 -18.58
C ALA A 82 -3.69 3.48 -17.88
N ARG A 83 -3.44 3.72 -16.59
CA ARG A 83 -2.45 2.99 -15.76
C ARG A 83 -3.09 2.00 -14.79
N ALA A 84 -4.42 1.89 -14.74
CA ALA A 84 -5.10 1.06 -13.75
C ALA A 84 -4.62 -0.41 -13.76
N ARG A 85 -4.37 -0.98 -14.94
CA ARG A 85 -3.87 -2.35 -15.10
C ARG A 85 -2.34 -2.47 -15.14
N THR A 86 -1.62 -1.35 -14.98
CA THR A 86 -0.15 -1.38 -14.96
C THR A 86 0.30 -2.11 -13.71
N LYS A 87 1.06 -3.19 -13.88
CA LYS A 87 1.70 -3.89 -12.76
C LYS A 87 2.90 -3.10 -12.28
N ILE A 88 2.99 -2.88 -10.98
CA ILE A 88 4.11 -2.18 -10.34
C ILE A 88 4.75 -3.09 -9.29
N SER A 89 6.05 -2.88 -9.08
CA SER A 89 6.80 -3.44 -7.96
C SER A 89 7.63 -2.32 -7.37
N LEU A 90 7.63 -2.18 -6.06
CA LEU A 90 8.38 -1.15 -5.35
C LEU A 90 8.62 -1.60 -3.92
N GLU A 91 9.67 -1.08 -3.33
CA GLU A 91 9.94 -1.23 -1.91
C GLU A 91 10.44 0.11 -1.40
N ILE A 92 9.73 0.68 -0.43
CA ILE A 92 10.07 1.97 0.15
C ILE A 92 9.92 1.84 1.67
N LYS A 93 11.02 2.10 2.39
CA LYS A 93 11.06 2.08 3.85
C LYS A 93 11.05 3.50 4.41
N LYS A 94 10.43 3.70 5.58
CA LYS A 94 10.39 4.95 6.36
C LYS A 94 10.01 6.17 5.52
N THR A 95 8.86 6.08 4.86
CA THR A 95 8.32 7.14 4.00
C THR A 95 6.95 7.57 4.47
N THR A 96 6.42 8.68 3.95
CA THR A 96 5.05 9.09 4.23
C THR A 96 4.07 8.44 3.25
N LEU A 97 2.83 8.25 3.69
CA LEU A 97 1.75 7.79 2.81
C LEU A 97 1.59 8.70 1.58
N ALA A 98 1.69 10.02 1.75
CA ALA A 98 1.67 11.00 0.66
C ALA A 98 2.78 10.75 -0.38
N SER A 99 4.01 10.57 0.10
CA SER A 99 5.16 10.32 -0.78
C SER A 99 5.00 9.02 -1.56
N VAL A 100 4.42 7.97 -0.95
CA VAL A 100 4.10 6.73 -1.67
C VAL A 100 3.08 6.98 -2.77
N ILE A 101 1.96 7.63 -2.44
CA ILE A 101 0.88 7.95 -3.39
C ILE A 101 1.43 8.72 -4.59
N GLU A 102 2.22 9.76 -4.35
CA GLU A 102 2.87 10.55 -5.39
C GLU A 102 3.84 9.71 -6.22
N HIS A 103 4.68 8.89 -5.57
CA HIS A 103 5.69 8.06 -6.22
C HIS A 103 5.08 7.05 -7.22
N ILE A 104 3.95 6.44 -6.87
CA ILE A 104 3.26 5.51 -7.79
C ILE A 104 2.40 6.23 -8.85
N GLY A 105 2.30 7.56 -8.75
CA GLY A 105 1.57 8.43 -9.67
C GLY A 105 0.07 8.39 -9.46
N LEU A 106 -0.37 8.16 -8.23
CA LEU A 106 -1.74 8.42 -7.81
C LEU A 106 -1.90 9.92 -7.48
N ARG A 107 -3.15 10.40 -7.58
CA ARG A 107 -3.49 11.78 -7.23
C ARG A 107 -4.34 11.76 -5.97
N ILE A 108 -4.04 12.67 -5.05
CA ILE A 108 -4.86 12.95 -3.88
C ILE A 108 -5.95 13.93 -4.33
N GLY A 109 -7.22 13.59 -4.15
CA GLY A 109 -8.31 14.56 -4.28
C GLY A 109 -8.61 15.18 -2.91
N LEU A 110 -8.85 16.49 -2.91
CA LEU A 110 -9.36 17.17 -1.73
C LEU A 110 -10.80 16.67 -1.47
N PRO A 111 -11.20 16.43 -0.20
CA PRO A 111 -12.59 16.19 0.11
C PRO A 111 -13.42 17.39 -0.36
N GLY A 112 -14.47 17.10 -1.12
CA GLY A 112 -15.47 18.09 -1.57
C GLY A 112 -16.37 18.58 -0.44
#